data_AF-A0A849QRY2-F1
#
_entry.id   AF-A0A849QRY2-F1
#
_cell.length_a   1.000
_cell.length_b   1.000
_cell.length_c   1.000
_cell.angle_alpha   90.00
_cell.angle_beta   90.00
_cell.angle_gamma   90.00
#
_symmetry.space_group_name_H-M   'P 1'
#
loop_
_entity.id
_entity.type
_entity.pdbx_description
1 polymer ?
#
loop_
_entity_poly.entity_id
_entity_poly.type
_entity_poly.pdbx_seq_one_letter_code
_entity_poly.pdbx_strand_id
1 'polypeptide(L)'
;MIIPTGFANPDYSSTLSSLMRSNHRIEKFIKNGGMLLVYGALTESHNYEWLPVNLEYIQRYGPVELSLRCQSDVSLLAGDTSLECDGFFCSADGECILLNDSNEVVLVEIKYGNGMIIATTIHEFPTPEFITWGLEHSTHASI
;
A
#
# COMPACT_ATOMS: atom_id res chain seq x y z
N MET A 1 3.15 3.16 10.01
CA MET A 1 4.45 3.16 9.29
C MET A 1 4.17 3.36 7.80
N ILE A 2 4.98 4.16 7.10
CA ILE A 2 4.81 4.43 5.66
C ILE A 2 6.07 3.97 4.93
N ILE A 3 5.91 3.18 3.87
CA ILE A 3 6.98 2.79 2.94
C ILE A 3 6.74 3.51 1.62
N PRO A 4 7.62 4.44 1.21
CA PRO A 4 7.37 5.34 0.08
C PRO A 4 7.52 4.64 -1.28
N THR A 5 7.01 5.27 -2.34
CA THR A 5 7.23 4.81 -3.72
C THR A 5 8.72 4.66 -4.01
N GLY A 6 9.07 3.66 -4.81
CA GLY A 6 10.44 3.43 -5.26
C GLY A 6 11.35 2.80 -4.22
N PHE A 7 10.81 2.30 -3.10
CA PHE A 7 11.58 1.62 -2.06
C PHE A 7 12.41 0.42 -2.57
N ALA A 8 11.98 -0.18 -3.69
CA ALA A 8 12.61 -1.33 -4.32
C ALA A 8 13.45 -1.00 -5.56
N ASN A 9 13.40 0.24 -6.04
CA ASN A 9 14.19 0.65 -7.20
C ASN A 9 15.61 1.03 -6.74
N PRO A 10 16.67 0.31 -7.18
CA PRO A 10 18.04 0.51 -6.72
C PRO A 10 18.63 1.85 -7.14
N ASP A 11 18.10 2.49 -8.18
CA ASP A 11 18.55 3.82 -8.63
C ASP A 11 18.07 4.93 -7.67
N TYR A 12 17.02 4.67 -6.89
CA TYR A 12 16.42 5.63 -5.96
C TYR A 12 16.62 5.29 -4.48
N SER A 13 16.72 4.00 -4.13
CA SER A 13 16.69 3.58 -2.73
C SER A 13 17.43 2.27 -2.44
N SER A 14 18.00 2.18 -1.25
CA SER A 14 18.50 0.91 -0.67
C SER A 14 17.52 0.31 0.36
N THR A 15 16.27 0.78 0.39
CA THR A 15 15.29 0.46 1.46
C THR A 15 14.87 -1.00 1.46
N LEU A 16 14.67 -1.62 0.29
CA LEU A 16 14.25 -3.02 0.16
C LEU A 16 15.12 -3.98 0.96
N SER A 17 16.46 -3.83 0.91
CA SER A 17 17.37 -4.68 1.68
C SER A 17 17.13 -4.59 3.19
N SER A 18 16.77 -3.40 3.70
CA SER A 18 16.45 -3.19 5.11
C SER A 18 15.08 -3.76 5.49
N LEU A 19 14.10 -3.70 4.58
CA LEU A 19 12.78 -4.31 4.75
C LEU A 19 12.89 -5.84 4.83
N MET A 20 13.64 -6.46 3.91
CA MET A 20 13.88 -7.91 3.91
C MET A 20 14.50 -8.37 5.24
N ARG A 21 15.51 -7.65 5.76
CA ARG A 21 16.14 -7.98 7.06
C ARG A 21 15.22 -7.76 8.26
N SER A 22 14.23 -6.87 8.14
CA SER A 22 13.34 -6.47 9.23
C SER A 22 11.95 -7.09 9.14
N ASN A 23 11.72 -8.01 8.19
CA ASN A 23 10.41 -8.61 7.90
C ASN A 23 9.68 -9.12 9.16
N HIS A 24 10.36 -9.83 10.06
CA HIS A 24 9.81 -10.33 11.32
C HIS A 24 9.34 -9.22 12.28
N ARG A 25 10.02 -8.07 12.28
CA ARG A 25 9.62 -6.90 13.09
C ARG A 25 8.43 -6.20 12.47
N ILE A 26 8.42 -6.07 11.15
CA ILE A 26 7.31 -5.51 10.38
C ILE A 26 6.05 -6.37 10.61
N GLU A 27 6.16 -7.68 10.45
CA GLU A 27 5.08 -8.63 10.74
C GLU A 27 4.58 -8.46 12.19
N LYS A 28 5.49 -8.43 13.17
CA LYS A 28 5.13 -8.23 14.58
C LYS A 28 4.42 -6.89 14.82
N PHE A 29 4.89 -5.81 14.21
CA PHE A 29 4.28 -4.48 14.29
C PHE A 29 2.83 -4.52 13.78
N ILE A 30 2.61 -5.07 12.58
CA ILE A 30 1.28 -5.16 11.97
C ILE A 30 0.39 -6.05 12.85
N LYS A 31 0.87 -7.25 13.19
CA LYS A 31 0.12 -8.24 13.98
C LYS A 31 -0.36 -7.68 15.32
N ASN A 32 0.41 -6.77 15.93
CA ASN A 32 0.09 -6.13 17.20
C ASN A 32 -0.81 -4.88 17.08
N GLY A 33 -1.37 -4.61 15.90
CA GLY A 33 -2.30 -3.50 15.68
C GLY A 33 -1.68 -2.26 15.06
N GLY A 34 -0.48 -2.37 14.48
CA GLY A 34 0.12 -1.35 13.66
C GLY A 34 -0.51 -1.26 12.27
N MET A 35 -0.56 -0.05 11.72
CA MET A 35 -0.94 0.22 10.34
C MET A 35 0.31 0.40 9.47
N LEU A 36 0.40 -0.37 8.39
CA LEU A 36 1.42 -0.23 7.37
C LEU A 36 0.80 0.32 6.08
N LEU A 37 1.21 1.52 5.66
CA LEU A 37 0.94 2.03 4.33
C LEU A 37 2.16 1.77 3.44
N VAL A 38 1.97 1.09 2.32
CA VAL A 38 3.04 0.75 1.36
C VAL A 38 2.67 1.21 -0.04
N TYR A 39 3.59 1.92 -0.68
CA TYR A 39 3.44 2.45 -2.03
C TYR A 39 4.05 1.52 -3.10
N GLY A 40 3.89 1.89 -4.37
CA GLY A 40 4.43 1.18 -5.53
C GLY A 40 5.95 1.03 -5.51
N ALA A 41 6.42 -0.13 -5.98
CA ALA A 41 7.84 -0.49 -5.97
C ALA A 41 8.69 0.31 -6.98
N LEU A 42 8.08 0.91 -8.00
CA LEU A 42 8.72 1.62 -9.12
C LEU A 42 9.79 0.78 -9.84
N THR A 43 9.52 -0.52 -9.98
CA THR A 43 10.28 -1.52 -10.74
C THR A 43 9.32 -2.23 -11.69
N GLU A 44 9.78 -2.77 -12.83
CA GLU A 44 8.90 -3.35 -13.87
C GLU A 44 7.82 -4.28 -13.29
N SER A 45 8.22 -5.15 -12.36
CA SER A 45 7.33 -5.90 -11.48
C SER A 45 7.98 -6.10 -10.12
N HIS A 46 7.16 -6.33 -9.09
CA HIS A 46 7.65 -6.58 -7.73
C HIS A 46 6.75 -7.54 -6.95
N ASN A 47 7.36 -8.53 -6.31
CA ASN A 47 6.73 -9.35 -5.29
C ASN A 47 7.14 -8.82 -3.90
N TYR A 48 6.17 -8.54 -3.03
CA TYR A 48 6.40 -7.98 -1.70
C TYR A 48 6.76 -9.09 -0.69
N GLU A 49 7.80 -9.88 -0.97
CA GLU A 49 8.21 -11.06 -0.16
C GLU A 49 8.59 -10.74 1.29
N TRP A 50 8.82 -9.46 1.61
CA TRP A 50 9.09 -8.99 2.98
C TRP A 50 7.81 -8.78 3.81
N LEU A 51 6.63 -8.83 3.19
CA LEU A 51 5.33 -8.80 3.86
C LEU A 51 4.87 -10.23 4.22
N PRO A 52 4.03 -10.38 5.26
CA PRO A 52 3.51 -11.68 5.66
C PRO A 52 2.26 -12.12 4.86
N VAL A 53 2.08 -11.59 3.64
CA VAL A 53 0.91 -11.79 2.76
C VAL A 53 1.36 -11.79 1.29
N ASN A 54 0.56 -12.37 0.41
CA ASN A 54 0.81 -12.29 -1.02
C ASN A 54 0.39 -10.91 -1.59
N LEU A 55 1.31 -10.26 -2.30
CA LEU A 55 1.08 -9.00 -2.98
C LEU A 55 2.08 -8.87 -4.14
N GLU A 56 1.58 -8.66 -5.35
CA GLU A 56 2.37 -8.52 -6.57
C GLU A 56 1.96 -7.26 -7.33
N TYR A 57 2.96 -6.52 -7.80
CA TYR A 57 2.81 -5.23 -8.47
C TYR A 57 3.40 -5.28 -9.88
N ILE A 58 2.77 -4.56 -10.81
CA ILE A 58 3.26 -4.29 -12.17
C ILE A 58 3.30 -2.78 -12.37
N GLN A 59 4.44 -2.27 -12.87
CA GLN A 59 4.60 -0.85 -13.13
C GLN A 59 3.85 -0.42 -14.38
N ARG A 60 3.11 0.68 -14.24
CA ARG A 60 2.46 1.40 -15.33
C ARG A 60 2.14 2.80 -14.84
N TYR A 61 2.99 3.75 -15.21
CA TYR A 61 2.83 5.14 -14.79
C TYR A 61 1.82 5.88 -15.68
N GLY A 62 0.92 6.64 -15.07
CA GLY A 62 0.11 7.63 -15.77
C GLY A 62 -1.16 8.04 -15.02
N PRO A 63 -1.90 9.01 -15.59
CA PRO A 63 -3.18 9.43 -15.06
C PRO A 63 -4.22 8.33 -15.24
N VAL A 64 -5.05 8.13 -14.23
CA VAL A 64 -6.14 7.15 -14.22
C VAL A 64 -7.40 7.73 -13.59
N GLU A 65 -8.55 7.25 -14.04
CA GLU A 65 -9.81 7.44 -13.33
C GLU A 65 -10.03 6.29 -12.35
N LEU A 66 -10.36 6.63 -11.11
CA LEU A 66 -10.54 5.70 -10.01
C LEU A 66 -12.02 5.40 -9.78
N SER A 67 -12.31 4.13 -9.53
CA SER A 67 -13.65 3.66 -9.17
C SER A 67 -13.61 2.85 -7.88
N LEU A 68 -14.60 3.07 -7.02
CA LEU A 68 -14.77 2.33 -5.78
C LEU A 68 -15.31 0.93 -6.08
N ARG A 69 -14.57 -0.09 -5.67
CA ARG A 69 -15.01 -1.49 -5.75
C ARG A 69 -15.69 -1.96 -4.46
N CYS A 70 -15.20 -1.50 -3.31
CA CYS A 70 -15.74 -1.84 -2.00
C CYS A 70 -15.79 -0.59 -1.11
N GLN A 71 -16.84 -0.42 -0.31
CA GLN A 71 -16.91 0.68 0.66
C GLN A 71 -15.91 0.44 1.79
N SER A 72 -14.90 1.31 1.89
CA SER A 72 -13.93 1.33 2.97
C SER A 72 -13.41 2.75 3.18
N ASP A 73 -13.20 3.15 4.42
CA ASP A 73 -12.59 4.43 4.78
C ASP A 73 -11.13 4.53 4.28
N VAL A 74 -10.49 3.42 3.93
CA VAL A 74 -9.19 3.40 3.26
C VAL A 74 -9.23 4.20 1.94
N SER A 75 -10.39 4.28 1.28
CA SER A 75 -10.58 5.10 0.07
C SER A 75 -10.33 6.60 0.28
N LEU A 76 -10.36 7.09 1.53
CA LEU A 76 -9.95 8.45 1.88
C LEU A 76 -8.53 8.77 1.41
N LEU A 77 -7.67 7.77 1.22
CA LEU A 77 -6.30 7.94 0.73
C LEU A 77 -6.25 8.70 -0.61
N ALA A 78 -7.21 8.44 -1.50
CA ALA A 78 -7.21 9.00 -2.85
C ALA A 78 -7.58 10.49 -2.89
N GLY A 79 -8.57 10.92 -2.09
CA GLY A 79 -9.02 12.33 -2.05
C GLY A 79 -9.75 12.84 -3.30
N ASP A 80 -9.44 12.31 -4.49
CA ASP A 80 -10.07 12.60 -5.78
C ASP A 80 -10.31 11.30 -6.58
N THR A 81 -11.01 11.41 -7.71
CA THR A 81 -11.26 10.31 -8.64
C THR A 81 -10.29 10.30 -9.83
N SER A 82 -9.57 11.39 -10.11
CA SER A 82 -8.62 11.47 -11.23
C SER A 82 -7.22 11.77 -10.69
N LEU A 83 -6.35 10.75 -10.66
CA LEU A 83 -5.03 10.82 -10.01
C LEU A 83 -3.96 10.17 -10.90
N GLU A 84 -2.69 10.44 -10.59
CA GLU A 84 -1.56 9.68 -11.14
C GLU A 84 -1.36 8.38 -10.35
N CYS A 85 -1.20 7.25 -11.04
CA CYS A 85 -0.77 5.98 -10.45
C CYS A 85 0.54 5.53 -11.08
N ASP A 86 1.40 4.87 -10.29
CA ASP A 86 2.67 4.31 -10.77
C ASP A 86 2.58 2.82 -11.17
N GLY A 87 1.41 2.20 -11.06
CA GLY A 87 1.16 0.84 -11.50
C GLY A 87 -0.16 0.27 -10.98
N PHE A 88 -0.23 -1.06 -10.88
CA PHE A 88 -1.37 -1.77 -10.30
C PHE A 88 -0.93 -3.07 -9.63
N PHE A 89 -1.78 -3.63 -8.78
CA PHE A 89 -1.57 -4.94 -8.16
C PHE A 89 -2.25 -6.03 -9.00
N CYS A 90 -1.48 -7.01 -9.47
CA CYS A 90 -2.00 -8.14 -10.24
C CYS A 90 -2.39 -9.34 -9.37
N SER A 91 -1.94 -9.35 -8.12
CA SER A 91 -2.22 -10.38 -7.12
C SER A 91 -2.17 -9.74 -5.74
N ALA A 92 -3.16 -9.98 -4.88
CA ALA A 92 -3.18 -9.45 -3.52
C ALA A 92 -4.07 -10.30 -2.60
N ASP A 93 -3.56 -10.63 -1.42
CA ASP A 93 -4.39 -11.14 -0.32
C ASP A 93 -5.12 -9.96 0.31
N GLY A 94 -6.43 -9.83 0.16
CA GLY A 94 -7.20 -8.77 0.82
C GLY A 94 -8.34 -8.22 -0.04
N GLU A 95 -8.92 -7.11 0.43
CA GLU A 95 -10.02 -6.44 -0.25
C GLU A 95 -9.49 -5.37 -1.20
N CYS A 96 -9.91 -5.45 -2.46
CA CYS A 96 -9.61 -4.45 -3.47
C CYS A 96 -10.57 -3.27 -3.29
N ILE A 97 -10.05 -2.12 -2.88
CA ILE A 97 -10.85 -0.93 -2.54
C ILE A 97 -11.08 -0.05 -3.76
N LEU A 98 -10.01 0.28 -4.49
CA LEU A 98 -10.06 1.10 -5.70
C LEU A 98 -9.51 0.36 -6.91
N LEU A 99 -10.16 0.57 -8.05
CA LEU A 99 -9.73 0.13 -9.36
C LEU A 99 -9.47 1.34 -10.27
N ASN A 100 -8.56 1.20 -11.23
CA ASN A 100 -8.45 2.14 -12.35
C ASN A 100 -9.53 1.87 -13.42
N ASP A 101 -9.54 2.69 -14.47
CA ASP A 101 -10.42 2.61 -15.65
C ASP A 101 -10.27 1.30 -16.46
N SER A 102 -9.14 0.60 -16.29
CA SER A 102 -8.86 -0.72 -16.86
C SER A 102 -9.30 -1.89 -15.96
N ASN A 103 -9.99 -1.61 -14.84
CA ASN A 103 -10.36 -2.56 -13.78
C ASN A 103 -9.17 -3.24 -13.09
N GLU A 104 -8.00 -2.60 -13.11
CA GLU A 104 -6.81 -3.06 -12.39
C GLU A 104 -6.77 -2.44 -10.99
N VAL A 105 -6.21 -3.17 -10.02
CA VAL A 105 -6.29 -2.81 -8.60
C VAL A 105 -5.22 -1.78 -8.24
N VAL A 106 -5.61 -0.65 -7.65
CA VAL A 106 -4.68 0.44 -7.27
C VAL A 106 -4.65 0.75 -5.77
N LEU A 107 -5.61 0.22 -5.01
CA LEU A 107 -5.66 0.33 -3.55
C LEU A 107 -6.22 -0.97 -2.94
N VAL A 108 -5.46 -1.56 -2.02
CA VAL A 108 -5.81 -2.81 -1.33
C VAL A 108 -5.78 -2.59 0.18
N GLU A 109 -6.79 -3.12 0.87
CA GLU A 109 -6.83 -3.23 2.31
C GLU A 109 -6.65 -4.69 2.74
N ILE A 110 -5.65 -4.97 3.56
CA ILE A 110 -5.29 -6.31 4.02
C ILE A 110 -5.26 -6.35 5.54
N LYS A 111 -6.18 -7.11 6.16
CA LYS A 111 -6.19 -7.31 7.61
C LYS A 111 -5.18 -8.39 7.99
N TYR A 112 -4.33 -8.13 8.98
CA TYR A 112 -3.33 -9.08 9.45
C TYR A 112 -3.14 -8.99 10.97
N GLY A 113 -3.54 -10.04 11.69
CA GLY A 113 -3.61 -10.00 13.15
C GLY A 113 -4.57 -8.92 13.64
N ASN A 114 -4.10 -8.05 14.53
CA ASN A 114 -4.88 -6.92 15.04
C ASN A 114 -4.69 -5.62 14.23
N GLY A 115 -3.82 -5.63 13.21
CA GLY A 115 -3.51 -4.45 12.39
C GLY A 115 -3.87 -4.66 10.92
N MET A 116 -3.29 -3.81 10.08
CA MET A 116 -3.59 -3.82 8.64
C MET A 116 -2.42 -3.34 7.78
N ILE A 117 -2.40 -3.81 6.55
CA ILE A 117 -1.55 -3.36 5.46
C ILE A 117 -2.47 -2.67 4.45
N ILE A 118 -2.12 -1.45 4.08
CA ILE A 118 -2.76 -0.67 3.03
C ILE A 118 -1.73 -0.54 1.92
N ALA A 119 -1.99 -1.14 0.77
CA ALA A 119 -1.10 -1.10 -0.37
C ALA A 119 -1.70 -0.22 -1.46
N THR A 120 -0.94 0.73 -1.99
CA THR A 120 -1.41 1.62 -3.05
C THR A 120 -0.36 1.86 -4.13
N THR A 121 -0.83 2.09 -5.35
CA THR A 121 -0.02 2.58 -6.46
C THR A 121 -0.33 4.03 -6.80
N ILE A 122 -1.22 4.69 -6.04
CA ILE A 122 -1.50 6.12 -6.17
C ILE A 122 -0.21 6.90 -5.90
N HIS A 123 0.18 7.74 -6.84
CA HIS A 123 1.45 8.47 -6.81
C HIS A 123 1.26 9.87 -6.19
N GLU A 124 0.55 9.93 -5.06
CA GLU A 124 0.24 11.17 -4.35
C GLU A 124 0.42 11.01 -2.83
N PHE A 125 0.44 12.13 -2.11
CA PHE A 125 0.48 12.09 -0.65
C PHE A 125 -0.88 11.66 -0.08
N PRO A 126 -0.89 10.92 1.05
CA PRO A 126 -2.14 10.56 1.68
C PRO A 126 -2.86 11.82 2.16
N THR A 127 -4.19 11.85 2.04
CA THR A 127 -5.01 12.98 2.49
C THR A 127 -4.90 13.18 4.00
N PRO A 128 -5.09 14.42 4.50
CA PRO A 128 -5.20 14.68 5.94
C PRO A 128 -6.27 13.82 6.63
N GLU A 129 -7.39 13.59 5.96
CA GLU A 129 -8.50 12.76 6.43
C GLU A 129 -8.07 11.31 6.61
N PHE A 130 -7.35 10.74 5.64
CA PHE A 130 -6.78 9.40 5.74
C PHE A 130 -5.78 9.29 6.89
N ILE A 131 -4.89 10.28 7.06
CA ILE A 131 -3.91 10.28 8.16
C ILE A 131 -4.64 10.28 9.51
N THR A 132 -5.66 11.13 9.65
CA THR A 132 -6.46 11.22 10.88
C THR A 132 -7.15 9.90 11.18
N TRP A 133 -7.84 9.34 10.18
CA TRP A 133 -8.46 8.02 10.28
C TRP A 133 -7.45 6.94 10.68
N GLY A 134 -6.27 6.92 10.05
CA GLY A 134 -5.24 5.92 10.33
C GLY A 134 -4.67 6.00 11.75
N LEU A 135 -4.58 7.21 12.32
CA LEU A 135 -4.17 7.41 13.71
C LEU A 135 -5.24 6.93 14.70
N GLU A 136 -6.53 7.07 14.38
CA GLU A 136 -7.64 6.58 15.21
C GLU A 136 -7.79 5.05 15.18
N HIS A 137 -7.38 4.43 14.07
CA HIS A 137 -7.57 2.99 13.82
C HIS A 137 -6.30 2.16 13.99
N SER A 138 -5.18 2.79 14.36
CA SER A 138 -3.96 2.08 14.76
C SER A 138 -3.80 2.09 16.28
N THR A 139 -3.41 0.96 16.83
CA THR A 139 -3.01 0.91 18.25
C THR A 139 -1.56 1.36 18.38
N HIS A 140 -1.14 1.81 19.57
CA HIS A 140 0.27 2.08 19.86
C HIS A 140 1.11 0.79 19.82
N ALA A 141 1.43 0.33 18.62
CA ALA A 141 2.33 -0.79 18.38
C ALA A 141 3.75 -0.28 18.11
N SER A 142 4.71 -0.74 18.91
CA SER A 142 6.13 -0.44 18.71
C SER A 142 6.75 -1.36 17.67
N ILE A 143 7.65 -0.82 16.85
CA ILE A 143 8.46 -1.53 15.84
C ILE A 143 9.70 -2.17 16.48
#